data_AF-A0A448WY92-F1
#
_entry.id   AF-A0A448WY92-F1
#
_cell.length_a   1.000
_cell.length_b   1.000
_cell.length_c   1.000
_cell.angle_alpha   90.00
_cell.angle_beta   90.00
_cell.angle_gamma   90.00
#
_symmetry.space_group_name_H-M   'P 1'
#
loop_
_entity.id
_entity.type
_entity.pdbx_description
1 polymer ?
#
loop_
_entity_poly.entity_id
_entity_poly.type
_entity_poly.pdbx_seq_one_letter_code
_entity_poly.pdbx_strand_id
1 'polypeptide(L)'
;MYTNISGEKAVSVLLDILEREEDILEAERIRKDSLTRLINFTVGTTYFTFNDSIYEQIFGLPMGSPLSTLLANVYMDKLER
;
A
#
# COMPACT_ATOMS: atom_id res chain seq x y z
N MET A 1 -14.03 4.49 3.14
CA MET A 1 -12.77 5.25 2.98
C MET A 1 -11.79 4.52 2.07
N TYR A 2 -11.43 3.27 2.39
CA TYR A 2 -10.51 2.42 1.60
C TYR A 2 -10.83 2.28 0.11
N THR A 3 -12.09 2.06 -0.24
CA THR A 3 -12.54 1.83 -1.63
C THR A 3 -12.43 3.05 -2.54
N ASN A 4 -12.18 4.24 -1.99
CA ASN A 4 -12.03 5.48 -2.76
C ASN A 4 -10.58 5.99 -2.81
N ILE A 5 -9.63 5.21 -2.29
CA ILE A 5 -8.20 5.55 -2.29
C ILE A 5 -7.52 4.78 -3.41
N SER A 6 -6.86 5.47 -4.34
CA SER A 6 -6.04 4.82 -5.35
C SER A 6 -4.86 4.12 -4.68
N GLY A 7 -4.74 2.81 -4.86
CA GLY A 7 -3.64 2.01 -4.32
C GLY A 7 -2.27 2.51 -4.80
N GLU A 8 -2.16 2.83 -6.09
CA GLU A 8 -0.93 3.39 -6.68
C GLU A 8 -0.51 4.70 -6.00
N LYS A 9 -1.46 5.63 -5.80
CA LYS A 9 -1.17 6.91 -5.13
C LYS A 9 -0.77 6.69 -3.67
N ALA A 10 -1.44 5.80 -2.96
CA ALA A 10 -1.10 5.50 -1.57
C ALA A 10 0.30 4.87 -1.45
N VAL A 11 0.67 3.98 -2.37
CA VAL A 11 2.03 3.41 -2.44
C VAL A 11 3.06 4.49 -2.74
N SER A 12 2.79 5.38 -3.71
CA SER A 12 3.70 6.49 -4.01
C SER A 12 3.98 7.36 -2.78
N VAL A 13 2.94 7.69 -2.00
CA VAL A 13 3.10 8.47 -0.76
C VAL A 13 3.92 7.71 0.28
N LEU A 14 3.71 6.40 0.42
CA LEU A 14 4.51 5.57 1.32
C LEU A 14 5.98 5.52 0.89
N LEU A 15 6.26 5.41 -0.42
CA LEU A 15 7.63 5.42 -0.94
C LEU A 15 8.33 6.76 -0.70
N ASP A 16 7.63 7.88 -0.85
CA ASP A 16 8.16 9.21 -0.53
C ASP A 16 8.54 9.36 0.95
N ILE A 17 7.81 8.70 1.85
CA ILE A 17 8.15 8.66 3.28
C ILE A 17 9.40 7.79 3.49
N LEU A 18 9.46 6.61 2.85
CA LEU A 18 10.62 5.72 2.93
C LEU A 18 11.91 6.29 2.30
N GLU A 19 11.81 7.29 1.40
CA GLU A 19 12.97 8.10 0.98
C GLU A 19 13.50 9.02 2.08
N ARG A 20 12.64 9.49 2.98
CA ARG A 20 13.04 10.39 4.07
C ARG A 20 13.58 9.64 5.27
N GLU A 21 13.12 8.41 5.46
CA GLU A 21 13.47 7.52 6.57
C GLU A 21 14.49 6.44 6.13
N GLU A 22 15.43 6.79 5.24
CA GLU A 22 16.43 5.84 4.72
C GLU A 22 17.34 5.29 5.82
N ASP A 23 17.61 6.10 6.85
CA ASP A 23 18.38 5.73 8.04
C ASP A 23 17.74 4.56 8.83
N ILE A 24 16.41 4.53 8.92
CA ILE A 24 15.68 3.41 9.53
C ILE A 24 15.85 2.14 8.70
N LEU A 25 15.77 2.25 7.37
CA LEU A 25 15.96 1.10 6.48
C LEU A 25 17.37 0.52 6.60
N GLU A 26 18.38 1.39 6.71
CA GLU A 26 19.77 0.96 6.95
C GLU A 26 19.94 0.27 8.31
N ALA A 27 19.39 0.87 9.39
CA ALA A 27 19.47 0.32 10.74
C ALA A 27 18.83 -1.08 10.83
N GLU A 28 17.67 -1.27 10.20
CA GLU A 28 16.95 -2.55 10.14
C GLU A 28 17.48 -3.49 9.05
N ARG A 29 18.49 -3.07 8.29
CA ARG A 29 19.10 -3.83 7.17
C ARG A 29 18.10 -4.23 6.09
N ILE A 30 17.10 -3.38 5.86
CA ILE A 30 16.07 -3.58 4.85
C ILE A 30 16.49 -2.89 3.56
N ARG A 31 16.62 -3.64 2.47
CA ARG A 31 16.86 -3.05 1.15
C ARG A 31 15.57 -2.41 0.63
N LYS A 32 15.64 -1.10 0.39
CA LYS A 32 14.53 -0.31 -0.16
C LYS A 32 13.88 -0.93 -1.39
N ASP A 33 14.67 -1.30 -2.41
CA ASP A 33 14.15 -1.93 -3.64
C ASP A 33 13.32 -3.19 -3.35
N SER A 34 13.78 -4.03 -2.41
CA SER A 34 13.06 -5.25 -2.04
C SER A 34 11.73 -4.95 -1.35
N LEU A 35 11.73 -3.97 -0.44
CA LEU A 35 10.52 -3.51 0.23
C LEU A 35 9.53 -2.89 -0.76
N THR A 36 9.99 -2.03 -1.66
CA THR A 36 9.18 -1.42 -2.73
C THR A 36 8.54 -2.49 -3.62
N ARG A 37 9.30 -3.50 -4.04
CA ARG A 37 8.76 -4.60 -4.85
C ARG A 37 7.71 -5.41 -4.08
N LEU A 38 7.92 -5.66 -2.80
CA LEU A 38 6.97 -6.38 -1.96
C LEU A 38 5.66 -5.60 -1.74
N ILE A 39 5.76 -4.29 -1.49
CA ILE A 39 4.59 -3.41 -1.33
C ILE A 39 3.79 -3.38 -2.64
N ASN A 40 4.45 -3.14 -3.78
CA ASN A 40 3.78 -3.12 -5.09
C ASN A 40 3.11 -4.46 -5.41
N PHE A 41 3.78 -5.57 -5.11
CA PHE A 41 3.19 -6.90 -5.28
C PHE A 41 1.93 -7.06 -4.42
N THR A 42 2.02 -6.74 -3.14
CA THR A 42 0.90 -6.90 -2.19
C THR A 42 -0.31 -6.03 -2.55
N VAL A 43 -0.07 -4.81 -3.03
CA VAL A 43 -1.14 -3.89 -3.46
C VAL A 43 -1.69 -4.23 -4.84
N GLY A 44 -0.90 -4.88 -5.71
CA GLY A 44 -1.36 -5.36 -7.02
C GLY A 44 -2.12 -6.69 -6.97
N THR A 45 -2.02 -7.46 -5.88
CA THR A 45 -2.69 -8.77 -5.74
C THR A 45 -3.99 -8.65 -4.93
N THR A 46 -5.01 -8.01 -5.49
CA THR A 46 -6.29 -7.71 -4.81
C THR A 46 -7.41 -8.65 -5.24
N TYR A 47 -7.24 -9.95 -5.00
CA TYR A 47 -8.24 -10.96 -5.37
C TYR A 47 -9.15 -11.32 -4.20
N PHE A 48 -10.44 -11.53 -4.48
CA PHE A 48 -11.41 -12.00 -3.49
C PHE A 48 -12.44 -12.96 -4.11
N THR A 49 -13.06 -13.79 -3.27
CA THR A 49 -14.08 -14.74 -3.69
C THR A 49 -15.46 -14.27 -3.24
N PHE A 50 -16.43 -14.32 -4.14
CA PHE A 50 -17.84 -14.07 -3.85
C PHE A 50 -18.71 -14.98 -4.74
N ASN A 51 -19.71 -15.65 -4.17
CA ASN A 51 -20.58 -16.60 -4.90
C ASN A 51 -19.78 -17.58 -5.78
N ASP A 52 -18.80 -18.27 -5.19
CA ASP A 52 -17.94 -19.26 -5.86
C ASP A 52 -17.15 -18.73 -7.08
N SER A 53 -17.05 -17.41 -7.23
CA SER A 53 -16.34 -16.74 -8.31
C SER A 53 -15.19 -15.90 -7.76
N ILE A 54 -14.06 -15.88 -8.47
CA ILE A 54 -12.88 -15.07 -8.13
C ILE A 54 -12.98 -13.74 -8.88
N TYR A 55 -12.78 -12.64 -8.15
CA TYR A 55 -12.79 -11.29 -8.68
C TYR A 55 -11.48 -10.57 -8.34
N GLU A 56 -11.10 -9.65 -9.21
CA GLU A 56 -10.01 -8.71 -8.98
C GLU A 56 -10.59 -7.34 -8.64
N GLN A 57 -10.13 -6.74 -7.54
CA GLN A 57 -10.48 -5.37 -7.20
C GLN A 57 -9.55 -4.41 -7.95
N ILE A 58 -10.06 -3.85 -9.05
CA ILE A 58 -9.32 -2.94 -9.93
C ILE A 58 -9.15 -1.50 -9.39
N PHE A 59 -9.88 -1.14 -8.33
CA PHE A 59 -9.83 0.19 -7.74
C PHE A 59 -10.10 0.17 -6.25
N GLY A 60 -9.46 1.10 -5.52
CA GLY A 60 -9.55 1.15 -4.06
C GLY A 60 -8.53 0.23 -3.39
N LEU A 61 -8.34 0.42 -2.09
CA LEU A 61 -7.58 -0.49 -1.25
C LEU A 61 -8.45 -1.70 -0.86
N PRO A 62 -7.92 -2.93 -0.85
CA PRO A 62 -8.67 -4.12 -0.46
C PRO A 62 -9.04 -4.04 1.03
N MET A 63 -10.33 -4.14 1.32
CA MET A 63 -10.82 -4.17 2.70
C MET A 63 -10.42 -5.51 3.35
N GLY A 64 -9.83 -5.43 4.55
CA GLY A 64 -9.33 -6.61 5.28
C GLY A 64 -7.84 -6.92 5.05
N SER A 65 -7.17 -6.27 4.09
CA SER A 65 -5.71 -6.34 4.00
C SER A 65 -5.07 -5.55 5.14
N PRO A 66 -4.11 -6.13 5.90
CA PRO A 66 -3.37 -5.41 6.94
C PRO A 66 -2.66 -4.17 6.43
N LEU A 67 -2.20 -4.20 5.18
CA LEU A 67 -1.46 -3.09 4.56
C LEU A 67 -2.39 -1.91 4.21
N SER A 68 -3.68 -2.17 3.94
CA SER A 68 -4.64 -1.13 3.54
C SER A 68 -4.82 -0.07 4.63
N THR A 69 -4.79 -0.45 5.91
CA THR A 69 -4.90 0.49 7.03
C THR A 69 -3.76 1.49 7.03
N LEU A 70 -2.52 1.00 6.87
CA LEU A 70 -1.33 1.86 6.79
C LEU A 70 -1.41 2.78 5.57
N LEU A 71 -1.69 2.21 4.39
CA LEU A 71 -1.77 2.96 3.13
C LEU A 71 -2.86 4.04 3.16
N ALA A 72 -4.02 3.75 3.76
CA ALA A 72 -5.07 4.74 3.92
C ALA A 72 -4.63 5.88 4.83
N ASN A 73 -3.98 5.57 5.97
CA ASN A 73 -3.54 6.58 6.91
C ASN A 73 -2.49 7.52 6.30
N VAL A 74 -1.45 6.97 5.65
CA VAL A 74 -0.42 7.82 5.03
C VAL A 74 -0.97 8.65 3.87
N TYR A 75 -1.91 8.09 3.10
CA TYR A 75 -2.57 8.82 2.03
C TYR A 75 -3.43 9.96 2.56
N MET A 76 -4.16 9.73 3.66
CA MET A 76 -4.98 10.77 4.30
C MET A 76 -4.14 11.86 4.95
N ASP A 77 -3.06 11.51 5.67
CA ASP A 77 -2.11 12.51 6.20
C ASP A 77 -1.56 13.42 5.10
N LYS A 78 -1.29 12.86 3.91
CA LYS A 78 -0.85 13.63 2.74
C LYS A 78 -1.93 14.56 2.18
N LEU A 79 -3.21 14.21 2.29
CA LEU A 79 -4.34 15.02 1.81
C LEU A 79 -4.75 16.12 2.79
N GLU A 80 -4.57 15.88 4.10
CA GLU A 80 -4.93 16.81 5.16
C GLU A 80 -3.88 17.92 5.38
N ARG A 81 -2.68 17.74 4.81
CA ARG A 81 -1.59 18.72 4.78
C ARG A 81 -1.64 19.60 3.55
#